data_AF-A0A1I3YHY4-F1
#
_entry.id   AF-A0A1I3YHY4-F1
#
_cell.length_a   1.000
_cell.length_b   1.000
_cell.length_c   1.000
_cell.angle_alpha   90.00
_cell.angle_beta   90.00
_cell.angle_gamma   90.00
#
_symmetry.space_group_name_H-M   'P 1'
#
loop_
_entity.id
_entity.type
_entity.pdbx_description
1 polymer ?
#
loop_
_entity_poly.entity_id
_entity_poly.type
_entity_poly.pdbx_seq_one_letter_code
_entity_poly.pdbx_strand_id
1 'polypeptide(L)'
;MGLSEAQAEARLAELRRRRDAIEREIADLVLYLDLGRRLAGQGSAAAFGEAADAPAPLHPAPPPPAAEPARASSPAASPAPWAPAPPSPAPSAARAEPEPGGLSETVQARRYGRALIEAALATLEEAGRPLHASEIWARLSDQGFALPGADPVAALNTRLWKRSGPGGPLRRLGDAVYAPAEAEEG
;
A
#
# COMPACT_ATOMS: atom_id res chain seq x y z
N MET A 1 33.85 16.45 2.60
CA MET A 1 34.62 16.40 1.35
C MET A 1 33.66 16.03 0.24
N GLY A 2 33.43 16.92 -0.73
CA GLY A 2 32.59 16.62 -1.89
C GLY A 2 33.27 15.62 -2.82
N LEU A 3 32.47 14.80 -3.52
CA LEU A 3 32.98 13.98 -4.63
C LEU A 3 33.62 14.92 -5.67
N SER A 4 34.79 14.56 -6.17
CA SER A 4 35.32 15.26 -7.35
C SER A 4 34.41 14.99 -8.55
N GLU A 5 34.45 15.87 -9.54
CA GLU A 5 33.66 15.74 -10.77
C GLU A 5 33.86 14.37 -11.45
N ALA A 6 35.11 13.93 -11.58
CA ALA A 6 35.44 12.60 -12.11
C ALA A 6 34.84 11.44 -11.28
N GLN A 7 34.79 11.57 -9.95
CA GLN A 7 34.16 10.56 -9.09
C GLN A 7 32.63 10.58 -9.23
N ALA A 8 32.02 11.75 -9.40
CA ALA A 8 30.60 11.88 -9.66
C ALA A 8 30.20 11.25 -11.01
N GLU A 9 30.99 11.49 -12.06
CA GLU A 9 30.80 10.88 -13.38
C GLU A 9 30.95 9.35 -13.35
N ALA A 10 31.99 8.85 -12.67
CA ALA A 10 32.20 7.42 -12.51
C ALA A 10 31.01 6.74 -11.80
N ARG A 11 30.52 7.37 -10.72
CA ARG A 11 29.36 6.89 -9.98
C ARG A 11 28.08 6.95 -10.82
N LEU A 12 27.90 7.99 -11.62
CA LEU A 12 26.76 8.10 -12.54
C LEU A 12 26.79 7.02 -13.63
N ALA A 13 27.97 6.74 -14.19
CA ALA A 13 28.15 5.68 -15.17
C ALA A 13 27.87 4.29 -14.57
N GLU A 14 28.29 4.05 -13.33
CA GLU A 14 27.98 2.82 -12.60
C GLU A 14 26.48 2.67 -12.34
N LEU A 15 25.81 3.72 -11.88
CA LEU A 15 24.36 3.71 -11.66
C LEU A 15 23.59 3.43 -12.95
N ARG A 16 24.01 4.02 -14.08
CA ARG A 16 23.42 3.74 -15.39
C ARG A 16 23.57 2.27 -15.79
N ARG A 17 24.77 1.70 -15.64
CA ARG A 17 25.00 0.27 -15.89
C ARG A 17 24.13 -0.63 -15.02
N ARG A 18 23.98 -0.27 -13.73
CA ARG A 18 23.15 -1.02 -12.79
C ARG A 18 21.68 -0.96 -13.18
N ARG A 19 21.17 0.22 -13.56
CA ARG A 19 19.81 0.37 -14.08
C ARG A 19 19.61 -0.52 -15.30
N ASP A 20 20.51 -0.46 -16.28
CA ASP A 20 20.37 -1.24 -17.51
C ASP A 20 20.44 -2.76 -17.25
N ALA A 21 21.14 -3.21 -16.21
CA ALA A 21 21.13 -4.60 -15.79
C ALA A 21 19.78 -5.03 -15.20
N ILE A 22 19.21 -4.19 -14.32
CA ILE A 22 17.90 -4.44 -13.71
C ILE A 22 16.79 -4.46 -14.78
N GLU A 23 16.82 -3.55 -15.75
CA GLU A 23 15.83 -3.50 -16.85
C GLU A 23 15.84 -4.80 -17.68
N ARG A 24 17.01 -5.40 -17.91
CA ARG A 24 17.10 -6.70 -18.59
C ARG A 24 16.50 -7.83 -17.76
N GLU A 25 16.79 -7.86 -16.47
CA GLU A 25 16.23 -8.87 -15.56
C GLU A 25 14.70 -8.77 -15.48
N ILE A 26 14.16 -7.54 -15.44
CA ILE A 26 12.71 -7.30 -15.50
C ILE A 26 12.13 -7.85 -16.81
N ALA A 27 12.75 -7.52 -17.95
CA ALA A 27 12.29 -8.01 -19.25
C ALA A 27 12.27 -9.54 -19.33
N ASP A 28 13.30 -10.21 -18.79
CA ASP A 28 13.39 -11.67 -18.74
C ASP A 28 12.29 -12.28 -17.86
N LEU A 29 12.02 -11.69 -16.69
CA LEU A 29 10.97 -12.14 -15.79
C LEU A 29 9.57 -11.93 -16.38
N VAL A 30 9.33 -10.80 -17.06
CA VAL A 30 8.07 -10.55 -17.77
C VAL A 30 7.84 -11.62 -18.84
N LEU A 31 8.87 -11.92 -19.64
CA LEU A 31 8.82 -12.97 -20.65
C LEU A 31 8.49 -14.34 -20.02
N TYR A 32 9.14 -14.68 -18.91
CA TYR A 32 8.91 -15.93 -18.20
C TYR A 32 7.47 -16.06 -17.70
N LEU A 33 6.93 -15.00 -17.11
CA LEU A 33 5.54 -14.97 -16.64
C LEU A 33 4.54 -15.05 -17.79
N ASP A 34 4.80 -14.37 -18.90
CA ASP A 34 3.97 -14.46 -20.11
C ASP A 34 3.91 -15.88 -20.68
N LEU A 35 5.06 -16.57 -20.69
CA LEU A 35 5.12 -17.97 -21.11
C LEU A 35 4.29 -18.85 -20.16
N GLY A 36 4.43 -18.66 -18.85
CA GLY A 36 3.66 -19.39 -17.84
C GLY A 36 2.15 -19.19 -18.03
N ARG A 37 1.70 -17.96 -18.29
CA ARG A 37 0.29 -17.64 -18.57
C ARG A 37 -0.23 -18.32 -19.84
N ARG A 38 0.57 -18.35 -20.91
CA ARG A 38 0.20 -19.01 -22.17
C ARG A 38 0.08 -20.53 -21.99
N LEU A 39 1.03 -21.16 -21.31
CA LEU A 39 0.99 -22.60 -21.05
C LEU A 39 -0.19 -22.99 -20.14
N ALA A 40 -0.46 -22.21 -19.09
CA ALA A 40 -1.62 -22.43 -18.22
C ALA A 40 -2.96 -22.22 -18.96
N GLY A 41 -3.05 -21.20 -19.82
CA GLY A 41 -4.26 -20.92 -20.63
C GLY A 41 -4.52 -21.97 -21.71
N GLN A 42 -3.47 -22.55 -22.29
CA GLN A 42 -3.58 -23.64 -23.28
C GLN A 42 -3.96 -24.98 -22.64
N GLY A 43 -3.62 -25.23 -21.37
CA GLY A 43 -4.06 -26.41 -20.63
C GLY A 43 -5.52 -26.36 -20.16
N SER A 44 -6.09 -25.16 -19.99
CA SER A 44 -7.48 -24.96 -19.52
C SER A 44 -8.51 -25.00 -20.66
N ALA A 45 -8.14 -24.56 -21.87
CA ALA A 45 -9.02 -24.58 -23.04
C ALA A 45 -9.36 -26.00 -23.55
N ALA A 46 -8.59 -27.03 -23.16
CA ALA A 46 -8.86 -28.42 -23.52
C ALA A 46 -9.82 -29.14 -22.53
N ALA A 47 -10.24 -28.48 -21.43
CA ALA A 47 -11.10 -29.09 -20.41
C ALA A 47 -12.59 -28.67 -20.47
N PHE A 48 -12.98 -27.83 -21.45
CA PHE A 48 -14.36 -27.39 -21.65
C PHE A 48 -14.90 -27.73 -23.03
N GLY A 49 -14.56 -28.92 -23.53
CA GLY A 49 -15.25 -29.56 -24.63
C GLY A 49 -15.48 -31.02 -24.26
N GLU A 50 -16.75 -31.41 -24.18
CA GLU A 50 -17.30 -32.78 -24.12
C GLU A 50 -17.81 -33.29 -22.75
N ALA A 51 -19.02 -33.89 -22.81
CA ALA A 51 -19.91 -34.38 -21.74
C ALA A 51 -20.77 -33.29 -21.06
N ALA A 52 -21.95 -32.89 -21.55
CA ALA A 52 -23.15 -33.70 -21.83
C ALA A 52 -23.57 -34.62 -20.65
N ASP A 53 -24.57 -34.14 -19.91
CA ASP A 53 -25.63 -34.88 -19.20
C ASP A 53 -25.24 -35.94 -18.15
N ALA A 54 -25.30 -35.58 -16.86
CA ALA A 54 -25.49 -36.52 -15.74
C ALA A 54 -26.05 -35.81 -14.49
N PRO A 55 -27.06 -36.37 -13.78
CA PRO A 55 -27.68 -35.75 -12.60
C PRO A 55 -26.86 -35.95 -11.32
N ALA A 56 -26.97 -34.99 -10.41
CA ALA A 56 -26.25 -34.91 -9.14
C ALA A 56 -26.54 -36.07 -8.16
N PRO A 57 -25.55 -36.58 -7.41
CA PRO A 57 -25.80 -37.48 -6.30
C PRO A 57 -26.25 -36.70 -5.04
N LEU A 58 -27.40 -37.12 -4.52
CA LEU A 58 -28.00 -36.65 -3.26
C LEU A 58 -27.14 -37.11 -2.06
N HIS A 59 -26.61 -36.17 -1.29
CA HIS A 59 -26.10 -36.45 0.07
C HIS A 59 -27.27 -36.39 1.07
N PRO A 60 -27.48 -37.41 1.93
CA PRO A 60 -28.44 -37.32 3.02
C PRO A 60 -27.89 -36.47 4.18
N ALA A 61 -28.70 -35.53 4.67
CA ALA A 61 -28.40 -34.67 5.82
C ALA A 61 -28.46 -35.46 7.15
N PRO A 62 -27.61 -35.15 8.15
CA PRO A 62 -27.70 -35.73 9.49
C PRO A 62 -28.88 -35.14 10.30
N PRO A 63 -29.49 -35.91 11.23
CA PRO A 63 -30.64 -35.45 12.02
C PRO A 63 -30.21 -34.54 13.19
N PRO A 64 -31.12 -33.68 13.70
CA PRO A 64 -30.84 -32.81 14.84
C PRO A 64 -31.08 -33.55 16.19
N PRO A 65 -30.24 -33.36 17.22
CA PRO A 65 -30.58 -33.78 18.57
C PRO A 65 -31.45 -32.74 19.29
N ALA A 66 -32.59 -33.20 19.80
CA ALA A 66 -33.55 -32.46 20.61
C ALA A 66 -33.11 -32.32 22.09
N ALA A 67 -33.76 -31.39 22.78
CA ALA A 67 -33.36 -30.68 23.99
C ALA A 67 -33.62 -31.36 25.36
N GLU A 68 -32.73 -31.03 26.33
CA GLU A 68 -32.97 -30.64 27.76
C GLU A 68 -33.58 -31.66 28.78
N PRO A 69 -33.51 -31.49 30.14
CA PRO A 69 -33.37 -30.22 30.91
C PRO A 69 -32.57 -30.23 32.26
N ALA A 70 -32.46 -29.01 32.83
CA ALA A 70 -32.38 -28.61 34.25
C ALA A 70 -31.10 -28.91 35.06
N ARG A 71 -30.56 -28.07 35.96
CA ARG A 71 -30.90 -26.77 36.55
C ARG A 71 -29.69 -26.37 37.42
N ALA A 72 -29.35 -25.09 37.52
CA ALA A 72 -29.09 -24.39 38.80
C ALA A 72 -28.60 -22.95 38.56
N SER A 73 -29.31 -22.00 39.17
CA SER A 73 -29.07 -20.56 39.10
C SER A 73 -27.90 -20.10 39.99
N SER A 74 -27.26 -18.99 39.58
CA SER A 74 -26.74 -17.85 40.38
C SER A 74 -25.29 -17.46 40.00
N PRO A 75 -24.84 -16.23 40.32
CA PRO A 75 -25.46 -14.92 40.11
C PRO A 75 -24.53 -13.98 39.30
N ALA A 76 -25.05 -12.79 38.98
CA ALA A 76 -24.34 -11.71 38.31
C ALA A 76 -23.00 -11.35 38.97
N ALA A 77 -21.93 -11.36 38.17
CA ALA A 77 -20.67 -10.68 38.47
C ALA A 77 -20.51 -9.51 37.49
N SER A 78 -20.40 -8.31 38.05
CA SER A 78 -20.19 -7.05 37.36
C SER A 78 -19.01 -7.10 36.36
N PRO A 79 -19.07 -6.35 35.24
CA PRO A 79 -17.87 -6.13 34.44
C PRO A 79 -16.87 -5.31 35.26
N ALA A 80 -15.69 -5.88 35.50
CA ALA A 80 -14.55 -5.15 36.04
C ALA A 80 -14.21 -3.99 35.09
N PRO A 81 -13.86 -2.79 35.60
CA PRO A 81 -13.36 -1.72 34.77
C PRO A 81 -12.05 -2.18 34.11
N TRP A 82 -11.98 -2.05 32.78
CA TRP A 82 -10.73 -2.21 32.03
C TRP A 82 -9.68 -1.28 32.63
N ALA A 83 -8.70 -1.85 33.32
CA ALA A 83 -7.48 -1.15 33.63
C ALA A 83 -6.76 -0.83 32.31
N PRO A 84 -6.29 0.41 32.07
CA PRO A 84 -5.48 0.71 30.91
C PRO A 84 -4.20 -0.11 30.97
N ALA A 85 -3.88 -0.80 29.87
CA ALA A 85 -2.60 -1.45 29.68
C ALA A 85 -1.45 -0.43 29.91
N PRO A 86 -0.33 -0.83 30.53
CA PRO A 86 0.82 0.05 30.66
C PRO A 86 1.30 0.49 29.26
N PRO A 87 1.76 1.74 29.09
CA PRO A 87 2.32 2.19 27.82
C PRO A 87 3.52 1.28 27.48
N SER A 88 3.49 0.70 26.28
CA SER A 88 4.66 0.02 25.71
C SER A 88 5.87 0.95 25.82
N PRO A 89 7.05 0.46 26.24
CA PRO A 89 8.24 1.29 26.26
C PRO A 89 8.52 1.78 24.84
N ALA A 90 8.58 3.11 24.70
CA ALA A 90 9.03 3.77 23.49
C ALA A 90 10.38 3.15 23.06
N PRO A 91 10.64 2.92 21.76
CA PRO A 91 11.96 2.52 21.33
C PRO A 91 12.93 3.65 21.71
N SER A 92 13.72 3.36 22.74
CA SER A 92 14.82 4.17 23.22
C SER A 92 15.64 4.60 22.02
N ALA A 93 15.86 5.91 21.90
CA ALA A 93 16.77 6.50 20.95
C ALA A 93 18.20 6.07 21.31
N ALA A 94 18.54 4.83 20.97
CA ALA A 94 19.91 4.42 20.79
C ALA A 94 20.43 5.25 19.63
N ARG A 95 21.22 6.27 19.99
CA ARG A 95 22.06 7.06 19.11
C ARG A 95 23.03 6.10 18.41
N ALA A 96 22.56 5.48 17.34
CA ALA A 96 23.40 4.80 16.38
C ALA A 96 24.25 5.88 15.71
N GLU A 97 25.56 5.78 15.88
CA GLU A 97 26.52 6.62 15.19
C GLU A 97 26.29 6.48 13.67
N PRO A 98 26.33 7.59 12.91
CA PRO A 98 26.09 7.53 11.47
C PRO A 98 27.30 6.92 10.75
N GLU A 99 27.17 5.64 10.37
CA GLU A 99 27.98 5.00 9.35
C GLU A 99 28.00 5.85 8.06
N PRO A 100 29.17 6.15 7.47
CA PRO A 100 29.28 7.03 6.32
C PRO A 100 28.98 6.25 5.04
N GLY A 101 27.71 6.09 4.67
CA GLY A 101 27.39 5.36 3.44
C GLY A 101 25.93 5.09 3.15
N GLY A 102 25.12 6.14 3.02
CA GLY A 102 23.71 6.03 2.60
C GLY A 102 22.75 6.29 3.76
N LEU A 103 21.71 7.06 3.48
CA LEU A 103 20.64 7.27 4.46
C LEU A 103 19.97 5.92 4.75
N SER A 104 19.75 5.59 6.02
CA SER A 104 18.97 4.41 6.43
C SER A 104 17.68 4.32 5.59
N GLU A 105 17.30 3.11 5.20
CA GLU A 105 16.07 2.83 4.43
C GLU A 105 14.84 3.53 5.03
N THR A 106 14.77 3.60 6.36
CA THR A 106 13.70 4.32 7.09
C THR A 106 13.67 5.83 6.82
N VAL A 107 14.84 6.46 6.67
CA VAL A 107 14.97 7.89 6.35
C VAL A 107 14.59 8.13 4.89
N GLN A 108 14.98 7.22 3.99
CA GLN A 108 14.59 7.29 2.57
C GLN A 108 13.07 7.14 2.42
N ALA A 109 12.43 6.18 3.09
CA ALA A 109 10.99 5.99 3.07
C ALA A 109 10.24 7.23 3.59
N ARG A 110 10.75 7.89 4.64
CA ARG A 110 10.16 9.14 5.16
C ARG A 110 10.30 10.30 4.18
N ARG A 111 11.47 10.46 3.54
CA ARG A 111 11.68 11.49 2.51
C ARG A 111 10.77 11.27 1.31
N TYR A 112 10.69 10.03 0.83
CA TYR A 112 9.81 9.64 -0.25
C TYR A 112 8.34 9.91 0.09
N GLY A 113 7.91 9.56 1.31
CA GLY A 113 6.57 9.86 1.80
C GLY A 113 6.27 11.34 1.96
N ARG A 114 7.27 12.22 2.09
CA ARG A 114 7.08 13.69 2.05
C ARG A 114 6.98 14.19 0.62
N ALA A 115 7.91 13.79 -0.26
CA ALA A 115 7.91 14.15 -1.67
C ALA A 115 6.59 13.77 -2.36
N LEU A 116 6.03 12.60 -2.03
CA LEU A 116 4.74 12.15 -2.56
C LEU A 116 3.57 13.07 -2.15
N ILE A 117 3.62 13.65 -0.95
CA ILE A 117 2.57 14.57 -0.47
C ILE A 117 2.75 15.95 -1.08
N GLU A 118 3.99 16.43 -1.20
CA GLU A 118 4.30 17.67 -1.91
C GLU A 118 3.85 17.61 -3.37
N ALA A 119 4.13 16.50 -4.07
CA ALA A 119 3.67 16.30 -5.43
C ALA A 119 2.13 16.21 -5.54
N ALA A 120 1.47 15.59 -4.55
CA ALA A 120 0.00 15.55 -4.51
C ALA A 120 -0.60 16.96 -4.34
N LEU A 121 0.02 17.81 -3.52
CA LEU A 121 -0.39 19.21 -3.34
C LEU A 121 -0.18 20.01 -4.63
N ALA A 122 1.01 19.92 -5.23
CA ALA A 122 1.28 20.57 -6.52
C ALA A 122 0.29 20.14 -7.61
N THR A 123 -0.09 18.86 -7.63
CA THR A 123 -1.09 18.32 -8.56
C THR A 123 -2.47 18.95 -8.36
N LEU A 124 -2.86 19.19 -7.10
CA LEU A 124 -4.13 19.83 -6.76
C LEU A 124 -4.12 21.32 -7.07
N GLU A 125 -3.01 22.01 -6.79
CA GLU A 125 -2.81 23.42 -7.12
C GLU A 125 -2.84 23.65 -8.63
N GLU A 126 -2.10 22.84 -9.41
CA GLU A 126 -2.09 22.89 -10.88
C GLU A 126 -3.48 22.61 -11.48
N ALA A 127 -4.24 21.69 -10.86
CA ALA A 127 -5.59 21.39 -11.33
C ALA A 127 -6.59 22.53 -11.09
N GLY A 128 -6.34 23.40 -10.10
CA GLY A 128 -7.25 24.48 -9.70
C GLY A 128 -8.64 24.00 -9.27
N ARG A 129 -8.81 22.70 -8.97
CA ARG A 129 -10.09 22.08 -8.59
C ARG A 129 -9.86 20.89 -7.67
N PRO A 130 -10.86 20.51 -6.86
CA PRO A 130 -10.79 19.27 -6.09
C PRO A 130 -10.65 18.05 -7.02
N LEU A 131 -9.82 17.08 -6.62
CA LEU A 131 -9.59 15.86 -7.37
C LEU A 131 -9.86 14.62 -6.52
N HIS A 132 -10.34 13.56 -7.16
CA HIS A 132 -10.43 12.24 -6.53
C HIS A 132 -9.03 11.60 -6.40
N ALA A 133 -8.82 10.74 -5.39
CA ALA A 133 -7.55 10.08 -5.13
C ALA A 133 -7.02 9.30 -6.35
N SER A 134 -7.90 8.73 -7.18
CA SER A 134 -7.52 8.04 -8.41
C SER A 134 -6.94 9.00 -9.47
N GLU A 135 -7.49 10.20 -9.60
CA GLU A 135 -6.99 11.22 -10.53
C GLU A 135 -5.63 11.77 -10.06
N ILE A 136 -5.50 12.02 -8.76
CA ILE A 136 -4.22 12.42 -8.16
C ILE A 136 -3.19 11.32 -8.39
N TRP A 137 -3.56 10.05 -8.15
CA TRP A 137 -2.66 8.93 -8.37
C TRP A 137 -2.20 8.80 -9.81
N ALA A 138 -3.10 8.94 -10.80
CA ALA A 138 -2.73 8.84 -12.21
C ALA A 138 -1.63 9.83 -12.59
N ARG A 139 -1.74 11.08 -12.13
CA ARG A 139 -0.73 12.12 -12.37
C ARG A 139 0.58 11.84 -11.62
N LEU A 140 0.50 11.33 -10.39
CA LEU A 140 1.70 10.94 -9.63
C LEU A 140 2.43 9.74 -10.26
N SER A 141 1.70 8.76 -10.78
CA SER A 141 2.31 7.62 -11.46
C SER A 141 2.99 8.04 -12.77
N ASP A 142 2.43 9.01 -13.50
CA ASP A 142 3.05 9.59 -14.69
C ASP A 142 4.36 10.33 -14.35
N GLN A 143 4.46 10.86 -13.13
CA GLN A 143 5.69 11.48 -12.58
C GLN A 143 6.69 10.45 -12.01
N GLY A 144 6.37 9.14 -12.07
CA GLY A 144 7.24 8.06 -11.61
C GLY A 144 7.11 7.70 -10.13
N PHE A 145 6.08 8.20 -9.43
CA PHE A 145 5.82 7.73 -8.07
C PHE A 145 5.21 6.32 -8.08
N ALA A 146 5.74 5.45 -7.22
CA ALA A 146 5.20 4.15 -6.87
C ALA A 146 4.72 4.10 -5.41
N LEU A 147 3.68 3.32 -5.14
CA LEU A 147 3.20 3.01 -3.79
C LEU A 147 3.21 1.50 -3.58
N PRO A 148 3.65 1.02 -2.40
CA PRO A 148 3.63 -0.40 -2.09
C PRO A 148 2.19 -0.87 -1.82
N GLY A 149 1.90 -2.11 -2.20
CA GLY A 149 0.60 -2.77 -1.97
C GLY A 149 -0.13 -3.11 -3.27
N ALA A 150 -1.24 -3.85 -3.14
CA ALA A 150 -2.07 -4.27 -4.26
C ALA A 150 -2.92 -3.13 -4.85
N ASP A 151 -3.31 -2.17 -4.02
CA ASP A 151 -4.10 -1.00 -4.43
C ASP A 151 -3.36 0.31 -4.06
N PRO A 152 -2.67 0.94 -5.02
CA PRO A 152 -1.97 2.20 -4.77
C PRO A 152 -2.93 3.38 -4.54
N VAL A 153 -4.15 3.34 -5.08
CA VAL A 153 -5.14 4.41 -4.88
C VAL A 153 -5.64 4.37 -3.43
N ALA A 154 -5.98 3.20 -2.89
CA ALA A 154 -6.35 3.05 -1.48
C ALA A 154 -5.19 3.43 -0.53
N ALA A 155 -3.95 3.05 -0.89
CA ALA A 155 -2.77 3.43 -0.14
C ALA A 155 -2.56 4.96 -0.13
N LEU A 156 -2.72 5.62 -1.28
CA LEU A 156 -2.67 7.08 -1.39
C LEU A 156 -3.78 7.73 -0.56
N ASN A 157 -5.02 7.26 -0.72
CA ASN A 157 -6.19 7.77 -0.02
C ASN A 157 -5.99 7.76 1.51
N THR A 158 -5.46 6.65 2.05
CA THR A 158 -5.16 6.53 3.48
C THR A 158 -4.15 7.58 3.96
N ARG A 159 -3.14 7.90 3.13
CA ARG A 159 -2.11 8.90 3.45
C ARG A 159 -2.65 10.32 3.39
N LEU A 160 -3.44 10.63 2.36
CA LEU A 160 -4.07 11.95 2.18
C LEU A 160 -5.09 12.22 3.29
N TRP A 161 -5.94 11.25 3.60
CA TRP A 161 -6.91 11.36 4.68
C TRP A 161 -6.24 11.66 6.03
N LYS A 162 -5.17 10.94 6.38
CA LYS A 162 -4.40 11.19 7.61
C LYS A 162 -3.83 12.61 7.71
N ARG A 163 -3.70 13.31 6.59
CA ARG A 163 -3.16 14.68 6.49
C ARG A 163 -4.23 15.73 6.21
N SER A 164 -5.49 15.32 6.10
CA SER A 164 -6.63 16.22 5.87
C SER A 164 -7.28 16.72 7.16
N GLY A 165 -6.60 16.57 8.31
CA GLY A 165 -7.09 17.01 9.61
C GLY A 165 -6.97 18.52 9.84
N PRO A 166 -7.44 19.03 10.99
CA PRO A 166 -7.35 20.45 11.34
C PRO A 166 -5.91 20.97 11.26
N GLY A 167 -5.68 22.07 10.53
CA GLY A 167 -4.34 22.63 10.28
C GLY A 167 -3.46 21.80 9.33
N GLY A 168 -4.02 20.78 8.69
CA GLY A 168 -3.34 20.00 7.66
C GLY A 168 -3.32 20.72 6.31
N PRO A 169 -2.38 20.38 5.41
CA PRO A 169 -2.24 21.04 4.10
C PRO A 169 -3.34 20.66 3.10
N LEU A 170 -4.21 19.72 3.47
CA LEU A 170 -5.26 19.17 2.61
C LEU A 170 -6.61 19.32 3.30
N ARG A 171 -7.65 19.47 2.50
CA ARG A 171 -9.04 19.33 2.92
C ARG A 171 -9.66 18.14 2.20
N ARG A 172 -10.41 17.33 2.95
CA ARG A 172 -11.23 16.26 2.37
C ARG A 172 -12.65 16.79 2.18
N LEU A 173 -13.14 16.79 0.94
CA LEU A 173 -14.46 17.33 0.60
C LEU A 173 -15.53 16.24 0.42
N GLY A 174 -15.12 14.98 0.31
CA GLY A 174 -16.03 13.86 0.11
C GLY A 174 -15.29 12.53 0.15
N ASP A 175 -15.87 11.50 -0.47
CA ASP A 175 -15.22 10.21 -0.50
C ASP A 175 -14.00 10.23 -1.44
N ALA A 176 -12.81 10.13 -0.84
CA ALA A 176 -11.52 10.25 -1.51
C ALA A 176 -11.34 11.49 -2.41
N VAL A 177 -12.13 12.55 -2.23
CA VAL A 177 -11.97 13.84 -2.93
C VAL A 177 -11.22 14.82 -2.04
N TYR A 178 -10.13 15.37 -2.57
CA TYR A 178 -9.20 16.24 -1.88
C TYR A 178 -9.04 17.58 -2.58
N ALA A 179 -8.79 18.61 -1.78
CA ALA A 179 -8.45 19.97 -2.21
C ALA A 179 -7.28 20.48 -1.35
N PRO A 180 -6.49 21.46 -1.82
CA PRO A 180 -5.53 22.13 -0.95
C PRO A 180 -6.27 22.83 0.18
N ALA A 181 -5.65 22.94 1.35
CA ALA A 181 -6.17 23.82 2.39
C ALA A 181 -6.17 25.26 1.86
N GLU A 182 -7.21 26.03 2.18
CA GLU A 182 -7.21 27.47 1.90
C GLU A 182 -6.01 28.04 2.65
N ALA A 183 -5.05 28.62 1.93
CA ALA A 183 -4.02 29.41 2.58
C ALA A 183 -4.75 30.53 3.32
N GLU A 184 -4.67 30.56 4.64
CA GLU A 184 -5.01 31.78 5.36
C GLU A 184 -4.02 32.84 4.85
N GLU A 185 -4.48 33.68 3.92
CA GLU A 185 -3.85 34.95 3.59
C GLU A 185 -3.86 35.78 4.88
N GLY A 186 -2.76 35.70 5.63
CA GLY A 186 -2.45 36.58 6.76
C GLY A 186 -1.76 37.85 6.33
#